data_AF-A0A504Z2Y9-F1
#
_entry.id   AF-A0A504Z2Y9-F1
#
_cell.length_a   1.000
_cell.length_b   1.000
_cell.length_c   1.000
_cell.angle_alpha   90.00
_cell.angle_beta   90.00
_cell.angle_gamma   90.00
#
_symmetry.space_group_name_H-M   'P 1'
#
loop_
_entity.id
_entity.type
_entity.pdbx_description
1 polymer ?
#
loop_
_entity_poly.entity_id
_entity_poly.type
_entity_poly.pdbx_seq_one_letter_code
_entity_poly.pdbx_strand_id
1 'polypeptide(L)'
;MNNYTRKIYFKQVEVEQSGPSVNSNDIEQRIAARRIRIQNRLEMQKPEETSKHTEELKEISLSKKQIDLSSKHISKLVRDGDSFISNIRVACDARENLRRIEEDELNEHRIRRLELDAKVGMETFDKITSEWENLRASEIPQDTRDMLTDQKTACADLVAEKNKLINELNMEIKAKDDHFVRELKKRTEDIELLSERMESQIRAMQKTYREELAAIEAALIAQKDQLVTEQNAEWEMLMHEIKQKQINYLEEHRLRVEQCDRELDELRTKHSEEYNALKISLETEVETLELQLLKLKATYQLNLEKLEYNFQVLKRRDEENTITKSNQKRKITRMQDTLNNLHNKAIKQETVYCINHRERTTEV
;
A
#
# COMPACT_ATOMS: atom_id res chain seq x y z
N MET A 1 31.70 50.63 66.39
CA MET A 1 30.64 49.62 66.57
C MET A 1 30.81 48.55 65.51
N ASN A 2 31.30 47.39 65.95
CA ASN A 2 31.46 46.18 65.14
C ASN A 2 30.09 45.63 64.72
N ASN A 3 29.95 45.21 63.46
CA ASN A 3 28.98 44.19 63.07
C ASN A 3 29.52 43.43 61.84
N TYR A 4 30.44 42.50 62.10
CA TYR A 4 30.79 41.44 61.17
C TYR A 4 29.70 40.36 61.23
N THR A 5 28.76 40.37 60.29
CA THR A 5 27.77 39.29 60.16
C THR A 5 28.39 38.15 59.34
N ARG A 6 28.88 37.14 60.06
CA ARG A 6 29.45 35.90 59.52
C ARG A 6 28.34 35.12 58.79
N LYS A 7 28.35 35.09 57.45
CA LYS A 7 27.47 34.20 56.66
C LYS A 7 27.92 32.75 56.88
N ILE A 8 27.14 32.01 57.67
CA ILE A 8 27.27 30.57 57.85
C ILE A 8 26.67 29.92 56.59
N TYR A 9 27.52 29.32 55.76
CA TYR A 9 27.06 28.40 54.72
C TYR A 9 26.67 27.09 55.40
N PHE A 10 25.37 26.84 55.54
CA PHE A 10 24.88 25.48 55.77
C PHE A 10 25.18 24.68 54.50
N LYS A 11 26.08 23.70 54.62
CA LYS A 11 26.25 22.65 53.62
C LYS A 11 24.92 21.90 53.55
N GLN A 12 24.11 22.20 52.54
CA GLN A 12 22.98 21.35 52.18
C GLN A 12 23.57 19.97 51.92
N VAL A 13 23.16 19.00 52.73
CA VAL A 13 23.39 17.59 52.41
C VAL A 13 22.64 17.36 51.12
N GLU A 14 23.37 17.17 50.03
CA GLU A 14 22.83 16.57 48.82
C GLU A 14 22.26 15.22 49.24
N VAL A 15 20.94 15.16 49.42
CA VAL A 15 20.23 13.89 49.42
C VAL A 15 20.44 13.37 48.01
N GLU A 16 21.36 12.42 47.85
CA GLU A 16 21.45 11.60 46.66
C GLU A 16 20.02 11.21 46.29
N GLN A 17 19.56 11.69 45.13
CA GLN A 17 18.31 11.21 44.53
C GLN A 17 18.55 9.75 44.17
N SER A 18 18.39 8.88 45.16
CA SER A 18 18.31 7.45 44.97
C SER A 18 17.13 7.23 44.03
N GLY A 19 17.43 6.82 42.80
CA GLY A 19 16.41 6.53 41.81
C GLY A 19 15.37 5.52 42.34
N PRO A 20 14.21 5.39 41.67
CA PRO A 20 13.11 4.56 42.15
C PRO A 20 13.61 3.16 42.57
N SER A 21 13.52 2.86 43.87
CA SER A 21 14.01 1.60 44.44
C SER A 21 12.85 0.63 44.65
N VAL A 22 13.06 -0.63 44.28
CA VAL A 22 12.06 -1.71 44.43
C VAL A 22 11.78 -2.04 45.91
N ASN A 23 12.72 -1.66 46.79
CA ASN A 23 12.63 -1.88 48.24
C ASN A 23 12.15 -0.63 49.00
N SER A 24 11.64 0.40 48.30
CA SER A 24 11.05 1.57 48.93
C SER A 24 9.71 1.21 49.60
N ASN A 25 9.42 1.84 50.75
CA ASN A 25 8.15 1.66 51.46
C ASN A 25 6.98 2.31 50.71
N ASP A 26 7.27 3.24 49.80
CA ASP A 26 6.30 3.95 48.97
C ASP A 26 5.87 3.12 47.74
N ILE A 27 4.56 3.01 47.53
CA ILE A 27 3.96 2.24 46.44
C ILE A 27 4.30 2.84 45.07
N GLU A 28 4.32 4.16 44.94
CA GLU A 28 4.55 4.83 43.65
C GLU A 28 5.98 4.63 43.17
N GLN A 29 6.97 4.72 44.07
CA GLN A 29 8.37 4.45 43.75
C GLN A 29 8.59 2.99 43.34
N ARG A 30 7.88 2.02 43.96
CA ARG A 30 7.96 0.61 43.53
C ARG A 30 7.36 0.39 42.14
N ILE A 31 6.26 1.06 41.81
CA ILE A 31 5.64 0.98 40.47
C ILE A 31 6.56 1.59 39.41
N ALA A 32 7.17 2.75 39.69
CA ALA A 32 8.13 3.39 38.79
C ALA A 32 9.37 2.52 38.56
N ALA A 33 9.94 1.96 39.63
CA ALA A 33 11.09 1.05 39.54
C ALA A 33 10.78 -0.21 38.73
N ARG A 34 9.56 -0.76 38.86
CA ARG A 34 9.11 -1.93 38.12
C ARG A 34 8.87 -1.62 36.63
N ARG A 35 8.33 -0.45 36.30
CA ARG A 35 8.17 0.02 34.92
C ARG A 35 9.52 0.16 34.21
N ILE A 36 10.51 0.78 34.86
CA ILE A 36 11.87 0.92 34.32
C ILE A 36 12.49 -0.47 34.10
N ARG A 37 12.34 -1.40 35.04
CA ARG A 37 12.88 -2.75 34.91
C ARG A 37 12.23 -3.55 33.75
N ILE A 38 10.93 -3.36 33.52
CA ILE A 38 10.21 -3.98 32.39
C ILE A 38 10.64 -3.36 31.06
N GLN A 39 10.78 -2.04 31.01
CA GLN A 39 11.26 -1.33 29.82
C GLN A 39 12.67 -1.77 29.43
N ASN A 40 13.61 -1.83 30.37
CA ASN A 40 14.97 -2.30 30.12
C ASN A 40 15.00 -3.78 29.70
N ARG A 41 14.08 -4.60 30.20
CA ARG A 41 13.97 -6.01 29.79
C ARG A 41 13.41 -6.14 28.37
N LEU A 42 12.46 -5.29 27.98
CA LEU A 42 11.95 -5.22 26.61
C LEU A 42 12.99 -4.69 25.63
N GLU A 43 13.81 -3.71 26.05
CA GLU A 43 14.94 -3.21 25.27
C GLU A 43 16.04 -4.27 25.10
N MET A 44 16.33 -5.07 26.13
CA MET A 44 17.27 -6.21 26.02
C MET A 44 16.70 -7.45 25.32
N GLN A 45 15.37 -7.56 25.17
CA GLN A 45 14.72 -8.63 24.40
C GLN A 45 14.51 -8.28 22.93
N LYS A 46 14.69 -7.01 22.53
CA LYS A 46 14.90 -6.70 21.11
C LYS A 46 16.23 -7.36 20.71
N PRO A 47 16.24 -8.24 19.70
CA PRO A 47 17.49 -8.75 19.16
C PRO A 47 18.39 -7.56 18.84
N GLU A 48 19.66 -7.64 19.24
CA GLU A 48 20.73 -6.85 18.63
C GLU A 48 20.82 -7.28 17.15
N GLU A 49 19.87 -6.79 16.34
CA GLU A 49 20.15 -6.48 14.95
C GLU A 49 21.30 -5.50 15.01
N THR A 50 22.48 -6.08 14.81
CA THR A 50 23.72 -5.44 14.45
C THR A 50 23.44 -4.05 13.93
N SER A 51 24.07 -3.09 14.61
CA SER A 51 24.59 -1.83 14.10
C SER A 51 25.43 -2.04 12.83
N LYS A 52 24.84 -2.64 11.80
CA LYS A 52 24.99 -2.18 10.43
C LYS A 52 24.09 -0.96 10.37
N HIS A 53 24.69 0.21 10.56
CA HIS A 53 24.43 1.24 9.58
C HIS A 53 24.73 0.62 8.21
N THR A 54 23.78 -0.14 7.68
CA THR A 54 23.35 0.15 6.32
C THR A 54 23.01 1.63 6.38
N GLU A 55 23.99 2.45 6.00
CA GLU A 55 23.72 3.44 4.97
C GLU A 55 22.96 2.69 3.86
N GLU A 56 21.68 2.41 4.10
CA GLU A 56 20.69 2.59 3.06
C GLU A 56 21.00 4.00 2.61
N LEU A 57 21.74 4.08 1.50
CA LEU A 57 21.61 5.14 0.53
C LEU A 57 20.11 5.35 0.43
N LYS A 58 19.55 6.21 1.28
CA LYS A 58 18.15 6.62 1.22
C LYS A 58 18.06 7.05 -0.21
N GLU A 59 17.39 6.26 -1.05
CA GLU A 59 17.26 6.59 -2.45
C GLU A 59 16.63 7.96 -2.43
N ILE A 60 17.47 8.96 -2.71
CA ILE A 60 17.08 10.34 -2.57
C ILE A 60 15.91 10.45 -3.54
N SER A 61 14.72 10.75 -3.02
CA SER A 61 13.51 10.76 -3.82
C SER A 61 13.75 11.62 -5.07
N LEU A 62 13.16 11.26 -6.20
CA LEU A 62 13.35 11.97 -7.47
C LEU A 62 13.23 13.49 -7.29
N SER A 63 12.24 13.91 -6.50
CA SER A 63 12.04 15.29 -6.06
C SER A 63 13.22 15.90 -5.30
N LYS A 64 13.80 15.20 -4.32
CA LYS A 64 14.95 15.69 -3.55
C LYS A 64 16.21 15.81 -4.42
N LYS A 65 16.45 14.85 -5.32
CA LYS A 65 17.54 14.93 -6.30
C LYS A 65 17.36 16.17 -7.19
N GLN A 66 16.14 16.41 -7.66
CA GLN A 66 15.85 17.59 -8.48
C GLN A 66 16.05 18.88 -7.70
N ILE A 67 15.57 18.97 -6.46
CA ILE A 67 15.76 20.15 -5.59
C ILE A 67 17.26 20.44 -5.38
N ASP A 68 18.08 19.41 -5.13
CA ASP A 68 19.52 19.59 -4.95
C ASP A 68 20.22 20.07 -6.22
N LEU A 69 19.81 19.54 -7.39
CA LEU A 69 20.32 19.99 -8.69
C LEU A 69 19.95 21.45 -8.97
N SER A 70 18.67 21.81 -8.77
CA SER A 70 18.18 23.18 -8.90
C SER A 70 18.91 24.14 -7.97
N SER A 71 19.13 23.75 -6.71
CA SER A 71 19.88 24.55 -5.72
C SER A 71 21.32 24.80 -6.16
N LYS A 72 22.00 23.77 -6.69
CA LYS A 72 23.37 23.92 -7.23
C LYS A 72 23.40 24.82 -8.46
N HIS A 73 22.44 24.67 -9.37
CA HIS A 73 22.33 25.50 -10.57
C HIS A 73 22.14 26.98 -10.20
N ILE A 74 21.18 27.27 -9.32
CA ILE A 74 20.92 28.61 -8.78
C ILE A 74 22.18 29.18 -8.11
N SER A 75 22.85 28.40 -7.27
CA SER A 75 24.06 28.83 -6.55
C SER A 75 25.21 29.14 -7.51
N LYS A 76 25.30 28.43 -8.64
CA LYS A 76 26.27 28.75 -9.69
C LYS A 76 25.90 30.06 -10.39
N LEU A 77 24.63 30.23 -10.77
CA LEU A 77 24.16 31.44 -11.44
C LEU A 77 24.37 32.71 -10.59
N VAL A 78 24.14 32.63 -9.28
CA VAL A 78 24.39 33.75 -8.35
C VAL A 78 25.87 34.11 -8.35
N ARG A 79 26.76 33.12 -8.22
CA ARG A 79 28.22 33.34 -8.24
C ARG A 79 28.70 33.94 -9.57
N ASP A 80 28.22 33.41 -10.68
CA ASP A 80 28.56 33.90 -12.01
C ASP A 80 28.04 35.35 -12.18
N GLY A 81 26.83 35.65 -11.70
CA GLY A 81 26.25 36.99 -11.67
C GLY A 81 27.02 38.00 -10.82
N ASP A 82 27.43 37.59 -9.63
CA ASP A 82 28.26 38.42 -8.73
C ASP A 82 29.58 38.77 -9.40
N SER A 83 30.21 37.80 -10.08
CA SER A 83 31.44 38.04 -10.84
C SER A 83 31.22 39.02 -12.01
N PHE A 84 30.10 38.86 -12.73
CA PHE A 84 29.75 39.69 -13.89
C PHE A 84 29.54 41.17 -13.52
N ILE A 85 28.93 41.42 -12.35
CA ILE A 85 28.72 42.76 -11.78
C ILE A 85 30.02 43.31 -11.17
N SER A 86 30.73 42.49 -10.38
CA SER A 86 31.97 42.88 -9.69
C SER A 86 33.05 43.33 -10.66
N ASN A 87 33.12 42.74 -11.86
CA ASN A 87 34.08 43.13 -12.90
C ASN A 87 34.02 44.62 -13.26
N ILE A 88 32.83 45.24 -13.27
CA ILE A 88 32.71 46.69 -13.52
C ILE A 88 33.33 47.47 -12.37
N ARG A 89 33.01 47.09 -11.13
CA ARG A 89 33.54 47.76 -9.94
C ARG A 89 35.06 47.70 -9.91
N VAL A 90 35.65 46.53 -10.14
CA VAL A 90 37.10 46.35 -10.19
C VAL A 90 37.74 47.22 -11.29
N ALA A 91 37.13 47.30 -12.47
CA ALA A 91 37.62 48.16 -13.55
C ALA A 91 37.50 49.67 -13.23
N CYS A 92 36.47 50.07 -12.49
CA CYS A 92 36.34 51.44 -11.98
C CYS A 92 37.42 51.75 -10.94
N ASP A 93 37.62 50.87 -9.97
CA ASP A 93 38.63 51.03 -8.92
C ASP A 93 40.04 51.11 -9.51
N ALA A 94 40.35 50.27 -10.51
CA ALA A 94 41.63 50.31 -11.22
C ALA A 94 41.85 51.64 -11.97
N ARG A 95 40.83 52.15 -12.65
CA ARG A 95 40.90 53.46 -13.36
C ARG A 95 41.03 54.63 -12.39
N GLU A 96 40.31 54.61 -11.28
CA GLU A 96 40.42 55.62 -10.22
C GLU A 96 41.83 55.62 -9.61
N ASN A 97 42.39 54.45 -9.35
CA ASN A 97 43.74 54.34 -8.83
C ASN A 97 44.80 54.90 -9.80
N LEU A 98 44.68 54.59 -11.09
CA LEU A 98 45.55 55.16 -12.12
C LEU A 98 45.44 56.69 -12.19
N ARG A 99 44.22 57.24 -12.14
CA ARG A 99 44.03 58.70 -12.12
C ARG A 99 44.67 59.36 -10.91
N ARG A 100 44.56 58.77 -9.72
CA ARG A 100 45.22 59.32 -8.52
C ARG A 100 46.73 59.40 -8.68
N ILE A 101 47.35 58.35 -9.22
CA ILE A 101 48.80 58.32 -9.48
C ILE A 101 49.18 59.42 -10.47
N GLU A 102 48.46 59.54 -11.60
CA GLU A 102 48.72 60.58 -12.59
C GLU A 102 48.52 62.01 -12.02
N GLU A 103 47.51 62.21 -11.17
CA GLU A 103 47.27 63.50 -10.53
C GLU A 103 48.34 63.87 -9.51
N ASP A 104 48.80 62.89 -8.71
CA ASP A 104 49.87 63.08 -7.75
C ASP A 104 51.18 63.47 -8.47
N GLU A 105 51.53 62.78 -9.55
CA GLU A 105 52.72 63.10 -10.38
C GLU A 105 52.64 64.51 -11.00
N LEU A 106 51.48 64.88 -11.56
CA LEU A 106 51.27 66.21 -12.13
C LEU A 106 51.32 67.30 -11.05
N ASN A 107 50.77 67.02 -9.86
CA ASN A 107 50.79 67.95 -8.74
C ASN A 107 52.21 68.18 -8.23
N GLU A 108 53.00 67.12 -8.07
CA GLU A 108 54.42 67.24 -7.72
C GLU A 108 55.21 68.06 -8.75
N HIS A 109 54.95 67.84 -10.05
CA HIS A 109 55.59 68.61 -11.11
C HIS A 109 55.19 70.10 -11.05
N ARG A 110 53.91 70.39 -10.81
CA ARG A 110 53.40 71.76 -10.65
C ARG A 110 54.06 72.46 -9.46
N ILE A 111 54.13 71.80 -8.30
CA ILE A 111 54.77 72.34 -7.09
C ILE A 111 56.24 72.65 -7.36
N ARG A 112 56.99 71.70 -7.92
CA ARG A 112 58.42 71.90 -8.26
C ARG A 112 58.63 73.08 -9.22
N ARG A 113 57.78 73.23 -10.24
CA ARG A 113 57.86 74.36 -11.17
C ARG A 113 57.58 75.71 -10.49
N LEU A 114 56.58 75.77 -9.61
CA LEU A 114 56.25 76.98 -8.86
C LEU A 114 57.36 77.37 -7.88
N GLU A 115 57.98 76.40 -7.19
CA GLU A 115 59.11 76.64 -6.30
C GLU A 115 60.34 77.19 -7.06
N LEU A 116 60.64 76.61 -8.23
CA LEU A 116 61.73 77.07 -9.08
C LEU A 116 61.48 78.50 -9.59
N ASP A 117 60.28 78.79 -10.10
CA ASP A 117 59.92 80.13 -10.56
C ASP A 117 59.88 81.16 -9.42
N ALA A 118 59.46 80.76 -8.22
CA ALA A 118 59.53 81.61 -7.03
C ALA A 118 60.98 81.95 -6.68
N LYS A 119 61.88 80.95 -6.72
CA LYS A 119 63.30 81.15 -6.44
C LYS A 119 63.99 82.01 -7.49
N VAL A 120 63.82 81.69 -8.77
CA VAL A 120 64.40 82.48 -9.88
C VAL A 120 63.81 83.89 -9.92
N GLY A 121 62.50 84.01 -9.70
CA GLY A 121 61.82 85.31 -9.60
C GLY A 121 62.34 86.17 -8.46
N MET A 122 62.61 85.58 -7.30
CA MET A 122 63.20 86.29 -6.16
C MET A 122 64.65 86.73 -6.48
N GLU A 123 65.49 85.82 -6.99
CA GLU A 123 66.88 86.13 -7.33
C GLU A 123 66.99 87.23 -8.40
N THR A 124 66.09 87.24 -9.39
CA THR A 124 66.05 88.29 -10.42
C THR A 124 65.50 89.61 -9.87
N PHE A 125 64.48 89.58 -9.01
CA PHE A 125 63.96 90.76 -8.32
C PHE A 125 65.01 91.40 -7.40
N ASP A 126 65.76 90.61 -6.64
CA ASP A 126 66.81 91.10 -5.75
C ASP A 126 67.94 91.77 -6.55
N LYS A 127 68.33 91.20 -7.69
CA LYS A 127 69.29 91.81 -8.63
C LYS A 127 68.80 93.16 -9.14
N ILE A 128 67.58 93.22 -9.67
CA ILE A 128 66.93 94.46 -10.12
C ILE A 128 66.94 95.48 -8.98
N THR A 129 66.57 95.07 -7.77
CA THR A 129 66.52 95.93 -6.58
C THR A 129 67.89 96.51 -6.23
N SER A 130 68.95 95.69 -6.27
CA SER A 130 70.32 96.13 -5.97
C SER A 130 70.85 97.15 -6.98
N GLU A 131 70.50 97.02 -8.26
CA GLU A 131 70.93 97.94 -9.31
C GLU A 131 70.31 99.34 -9.17
N TRP A 132 69.17 99.49 -8.47
CA TRP A 132 68.63 100.81 -8.12
C TRP A 132 69.50 101.57 -7.11
N GLU A 133 70.34 100.89 -6.33
CA GLU A 133 71.33 101.54 -5.47
C GLU A 133 72.50 102.08 -6.31
N ASN A 134 72.97 101.30 -7.28
CA ASN A 134 74.01 101.72 -8.24
C ASN A 134 73.54 102.91 -9.08
N LEU A 135 72.28 102.90 -9.51
CA LEU A 135 71.68 103.96 -10.32
C LEU A 135 71.58 105.29 -9.57
N ARG A 136 71.41 105.25 -8.23
CA ARG A 136 71.45 106.44 -7.36
C ARG A 136 72.86 107.01 -7.18
N ALA A 137 73.88 106.18 -7.32
CA ALA A 137 75.29 106.58 -7.16
C ALA A 137 75.91 107.11 -8.48
N SER A 138 75.21 107.00 -9.61
CA SER A 138 75.73 107.42 -10.91
C SER A 138 75.61 108.93 -11.13
N GLU A 139 76.73 109.57 -11.47
CA GLU A 139 76.82 111.03 -11.67
C GLU A 139 76.69 111.43 -13.16
N ILE A 140 76.76 110.47 -14.09
CA ILE A 140 76.80 110.72 -15.54
C ILE A 140 75.38 110.56 -16.13
N PRO A 141 74.81 111.61 -16.76
CA PRO A 141 73.44 111.57 -17.31
C PRO A 141 73.21 110.56 -18.45
N GLN A 142 74.24 110.20 -19.22
CA GLN A 142 74.15 109.18 -20.27
C GLN A 142 74.13 107.77 -19.66
N ASP A 143 75.06 107.48 -18.75
CA ASP A 143 75.13 106.19 -18.06
C ASP A 143 73.88 105.92 -17.21
N THR A 144 73.35 106.94 -16.51
CA THR A 144 72.06 106.83 -15.80
C THR A 144 70.90 106.52 -16.73
N ARG A 145 70.87 107.12 -17.93
CA ARG A 145 69.83 106.83 -18.92
C ARG A 145 69.92 105.37 -19.41
N ASP A 146 71.12 104.89 -19.71
CA ASP A 146 71.32 103.52 -20.20
C ASP A 146 70.98 102.49 -19.11
N MET A 147 71.41 102.73 -17.87
CA MET A 147 71.01 101.91 -16.71
C MET A 147 69.49 101.93 -16.46
N LEU A 148 68.81 103.07 -16.66
CA LEU A 148 67.35 103.14 -16.54
C LEU A 148 66.64 102.35 -17.64
N THR A 149 67.18 102.35 -18.86
CA THR A 149 66.64 101.51 -19.93
C THR A 149 66.84 100.03 -19.63
N ASP A 150 68.00 99.64 -19.11
CA ASP A 150 68.30 98.26 -18.72
C ASP A 150 67.42 97.78 -17.56
N GLN A 151 67.18 98.64 -16.57
CA GLN A 151 66.24 98.37 -15.47
C GLN A 151 64.80 98.22 -15.96
N LYS A 152 64.38 99.06 -16.91
CA LYS A 152 63.05 98.97 -17.51
C LYS A 152 62.88 97.67 -18.29
N THR A 153 63.90 97.24 -19.05
CA THR A 153 63.86 95.96 -19.77
C THR A 153 63.87 94.79 -18.80
N ALA A 154 64.72 94.79 -17.77
CA ALA A 154 64.76 93.71 -16.78
C ALA A 154 63.43 93.53 -16.02
N CYS A 155 62.78 94.65 -15.63
CA CYS A 155 61.44 94.60 -15.05
C CYS A 155 60.39 94.06 -16.04
N ALA A 156 60.46 94.47 -17.31
CA ALA A 156 59.55 94.00 -18.35
C ALA A 156 59.72 92.49 -18.61
N ASP A 157 60.96 92.00 -18.64
CA ASP A 157 61.29 90.59 -18.82
C ASP A 157 60.80 89.73 -17.65
N LEU A 158 60.98 90.19 -16.40
CA LEU A 158 60.44 89.51 -15.21
C LEU A 158 58.91 89.42 -15.25
N VAL A 159 58.23 90.50 -15.62
CA VAL A 159 56.77 90.52 -15.78
C VAL A 159 56.33 89.60 -16.93
N ALA A 160 57.08 89.55 -18.03
CA ALA A 160 56.79 88.67 -19.15
C ALA A 160 56.89 87.18 -18.75
N GLU A 161 57.91 86.78 -18.00
CA GLU A 161 58.06 85.41 -17.50
C GLU A 161 56.94 85.05 -16.51
N LYS A 162 56.56 85.95 -15.59
CA LYS A 162 55.40 85.73 -14.70
C LYS A 162 54.09 85.59 -15.48
N ASN A 163 53.86 86.43 -16.48
CA ASN A 163 52.69 86.33 -17.36
C ASN A 163 52.68 85.01 -18.16
N LYS A 164 53.84 84.53 -18.59
CA LYS A 164 53.98 83.23 -19.25
C LYS A 164 53.58 82.09 -18.32
N LEU A 165 54.07 82.08 -17.06
CA LEU A 165 53.66 81.10 -16.07
C LEU A 165 52.15 81.16 -15.78
N ILE A 166 51.58 82.37 -15.65
CA ILE A 166 50.13 82.55 -15.46
C ILE A 166 49.35 81.92 -16.63
N ASN A 167 49.81 82.12 -17.87
CA ASN A 167 49.18 81.52 -19.04
C ASN A 167 49.28 79.99 -19.04
N GLU A 168 50.43 79.42 -18.66
CA GLU A 168 50.60 77.98 -18.52
C GLU A 168 49.66 77.39 -17.46
N LEU A 169 49.53 78.03 -16.29
CA LEU A 169 48.61 77.60 -15.24
C LEU A 169 47.15 77.72 -15.67
N ASN A 170 46.79 78.78 -16.41
CA ASN A 170 45.44 78.93 -16.96
C ASN A 170 45.12 77.84 -17.99
N MET A 171 46.09 77.44 -18.83
CA MET A 171 45.92 76.31 -19.74
C MET A 171 45.76 75.00 -18.98
N GLU A 172 46.52 74.80 -17.91
CA GLU A 172 46.42 73.63 -17.04
C GLU A 172 45.05 73.53 -16.36
N ILE A 173 44.49 74.65 -15.88
CA ILE A 173 43.13 74.71 -15.32
C ILE A 173 42.10 74.28 -16.38
N LYS A 174 42.16 74.86 -17.59
CA LYS A 174 41.25 74.48 -18.69
C LYS A 174 41.36 72.99 -19.03
N ALA A 175 42.59 72.46 -19.09
CA ALA A 175 42.81 71.04 -19.35
C ALA A 175 42.23 70.14 -18.26
N LYS A 176 42.28 70.57 -16.99
CA LYS A 176 41.64 69.89 -15.86
C LYS A 176 40.12 69.94 -15.96
N ASP A 177 39.52 71.08 -16.31
CA ASP A 177 38.07 71.19 -16.54
C ASP A 177 37.60 70.23 -17.65
N ASP A 178 38.31 70.19 -18.78
CA ASP A 178 38.02 69.26 -19.88
C ASP A 178 38.19 67.78 -19.46
N HIS A 179 39.16 67.50 -18.59
CA HIS A 179 39.34 66.18 -18.01
C HIS A 179 38.19 65.80 -17.07
N PHE A 180 37.74 66.71 -16.20
CA PHE A 180 36.60 66.49 -15.29
C PHE A 180 35.31 66.19 -16.05
N VAL A 181 35.02 66.92 -17.12
CA VAL A 181 33.83 66.68 -17.95
C VAL A 181 33.91 65.30 -18.63
N ARG A 182 35.07 64.92 -19.15
CA ARG A 182 35.27 63.59 -19.76
C ARG A 182 35.09 62.47 -18.72
N GLU A 183 35.60 62.66 -17.52
CA GLU A 183 35.44 61.67 -16.45
C GLU A 183 33.99 61.54 -15.98
N LEU A 184 33.26 62.65 -15.84
CA LEU A 184 31.84 62.61 -15.50
C LEU A 184 31.03 61.82 -16.53
N LYS A 185 31.32 62.02 -17.83
CA LYS A 185 30.69 61.22 -18.90
C LYS A 185 31.01 59.74 -18.74
N LYS A 186 32.28 59.40 -18.56
CA LYS A 186 32.74 58.02 -18.38
C LYS A 186 32.11 57.34 -17.15
N ARG A 187 32.04 58.02 -16.01
CA ARG A 187 31.36 57.53 -14.81
C ARG A 187 29.87 57.29 -15.05
N THR A 188 29.24 58.14 -15.86
CA THR A 188 27.83 57.96 -16.23
C THR A 188 27.66 56.71 -17.08
N GLU A 189 28.50 56.53 -18.10
CA GLU A 189 28.52 55.31 -18.94
C GLU A 189 28.77 54.03 -18.11
N ASP A 190 29.67 54.10 -17.11
CA ASP A 190 29.93 52.96 -16.22
C ASP A 190 28.73 52.62 -15.32
N ILE A 191 28.00 53.63 -14.85
CA ILE A 191 26.76 53.44 -14.06
C ILE A 191 25.65 52.85 -14.94
N GLU A 192 25.50 53.35 -16.17
CA GLU A 192 24.55 52.82 -17.14
C GLU A 192 24.84 51.35 -17.46
N LEU A 193 26.11 51.02 -17.71
CA LEU A 193 26.55 49.65 -17.94
C LEU A 193 26.32 48.76 -16.71
N LEU A 194 26.58 49.27 -15.50
CA LEU A 194 26.29 48.56 -14.25
C LEU A 194 24.80 48.26 -14.11
N SER A 195 23.95 49.25 -14.38
CA SER A 195 22.49 49.11 -14.35
C SER A 195 22.03 48.06 -15.38
N GLU A 196 22.52 48.12 -16.61
CA GLU A 196 22.19 47.15 -17.66
C GLU A 196 22.60 45.72 -17.25
N ARG A 197 23.81 45.55 -16.72
CA ARG A 197 24.27 44.24 -16.24
C ARG A 197 23.42 43.72 -15.08
N MET A 198 23.12 44.56 -14.10
CA MET A 198 22.26 44.19 -12.97
C MET A 198 20.86 43.80 -13.43
N GLU A 199 20.26 44.56 -14.33
CA GLU A 199 18.96 44.21 -14.91
C GLU A 199 18.99 42.90 -15.69
N SER A 200 20.02 42.69 -16.52
CA SER A 200 20.19 41.45 -17.28
C SER A 200 20.32 40.24 -16.35
N GLN A 201 21.06 40.39 -15.24
CA GLN A 201 21.24 39.36 -14.22
C GLN A 201 19.92 39.08 -13.48
N ILE A 202 19.16 40.11 -13.12
CA ILE A 202 17.84 39.95 -12.49
C ILE A 202 16.89 39.20 -13.43
N ARG A 203 16.84 39.57 -14.71
CA ARG A 203 15.99 38.88 -15.70
C ARG A 203 16.42 37.42 -15.89
N ALA A 204 17.72 37.16 -15.96
CA ALA A 204 18.27 35.81 -16.05
C ALA A 204 17.92 34.97 -14.82
N MET A 205 18.14 35.50 -13.61
CA MET A 205 17.78 34.83 -12.34
C MET A 205 16.29 34.55 -12.25
N GLN A 206 15.43 35.51 -12.58
CA GLN A 206 13.98 35.30 -12.60
C GLN A 206 13.57 34.19 -13.57
N LYS A 207 14.18 34.15 -14.76
CA LYS A 207 13.93 33.10 -15.75
C LYS A 207 14.32 31.73 -15.21
N THR A 208 15.56 31.57 -14.74
CA THR A 208 16.04 30.29 -14.20
C THR A 208 15.26 29.88 -12.96
N TYR A 209 14.87 30.79 -12.07
CA TYR A 209 14.03 30.44 -10.92
C TYR A 209 12.69 29.85 -11.34
N ARG A 210 12.05 30.41 -12.38
CA ARG A 210 10.80 29.84 -12.91
C ARG A 210 11.02 28.46 -13.54
N GLU A 211 12.10 28.29 -14.30
CA GLU A 211 12.45 27.02 -14.94
C GLU A 211 12.75 25.93 -13.90
N GLU A 212 13.55 26.26 -12.87
CA GLU A 212 13.89 25.32 -11.78
C GLU A 212 12.67 24.97 -10.93
N LEU A 213 11.79 25.94 -10.63
CA LEU A 213 10.52 25.66 -9.94
C LEU A 213 9.63 24.73 -10.76
N ALA A 214 9.50 24.96 -12.06
CA ALA A 214 8.72 24.09 -12.95
C ALA A 214 9.33 22.68 -13.03
N ALA A 215 10.65 22.56 -13.03
CA ALA A 215 11.33 21.26 -13.02
C ALA A 215 11.14 20.50 -11.70
N ILE A 216 11.18 21.21 -10.56
CA ILE A 216 10.87 20.63 -9.24
C ILE A 216 9.41 20.15 -9.19
N GLU A 217 8.47 20.96 -9.68
CA GLU A 217 7.05 20.60 -9.74
C GLU A 217 6.83 19.36 -10.62
N ALA A 218 7.44 19.31 -11.80
CA ALA A 218 7.36 18.15 -12.68
C ALA A 218 7.92 16.88 -12.01
N ALA A 219 9.03 16.98 -11.28
CA ALA A 219 9.60 15.86 -10.53
C ALA A 219 8.70 15.39 -9.38
N LEU A 220 8.00 16.32 -8.70
CA LEU A 220 7.03 15.99 -7.65
C LEU A 220 5.78 15.31 -8.23
N ILE A 221 5.27 15.79 -9.36
CA ILE A 221 4.14 15.17 -10.06
C ILE A 221 4.51 13.75 -10.49
N ALA A 222 5.68 13.57 -11.11
CA ALA A 222 6.15 12.26 -11.53
C ALA A 222 6.30 11.29 -10.34
N GLN A 223 6.83 11.75 -9.21
CA GLN A 223 6.93 10.93 -8.00
C GLN A 223 5.54 10.55 -7.46
N LYS A 224 4.60 11.49 -7.45
CA LYS A 224 3.22 11.24 -7.00
C LYS A 224 2.52 10.24 -7.93
N ASP A 225 2.68 10.37 -9.24
CA ASP A 225 2.10 9.45 -10.21
C ASP A 225 2.70 8.05 -10.07
N GLN A 226 4.02 7.94 -9.89
CA GLN A 226 4.67 6.66 -9.60
C GLN A 226 4.09 5.99 -8.35
N LEU A 227 3.97 6.72 -7.24
CA LEU A 227 3.42 6.20 -6.00
C LEU A 227 1.96 5.73 -6.17
N VAL A 228 1.15 6.50 -6.91
CA VAL A 228 -0.25 6.11 -7.21
C VAL A 228 -0.28 4.84 -8.06
N THR A 229 0.59 4.71 -9.06
CA THR A 229 0.64 3.49 -9.89
C THR A 229 1.07 2.26 -9.10
N GLU A 230 2.04 2.40 -8.19
CA GLU A 230 2.48 1.32 -7.30
C GLU A 230 1.34 0.87 -6.38
N GLN A 231 0.67 1.82 -5.71
CA GLN A 231 -0.47 1.52 -4.84
C GLN A 231 -1.65 0.90 -5.60
N ASN A 232 -1.97 1.39 -6.80
CA ASN A 232 -3.04 0.82 -7.62
C ASN A 232 -2.71 -0.61 -8.05
N ALA A 233 -1.45 -0.91 -8.40
CA ALA A 233 -1.02 -2.26 -8.72
C ALA A 233 -1.14 -3.21 -7.52
N GLU A 234 -0.76 -2.76 -6.32
CA GLU A 234 -0.97 -3.52 -5.07
C GLU A 234 -2.46 -3.81 -4.82
N TRP A 235 -3.31 -2.80 -5.01
CA TRP A 235 -4.77 -2.95 -4.89
C TRP A 235 -5.35 -3.92 -5.93
N GLU A 236 -4.89 -3.85 -7.18
CA GLU A 236 -5.32 -4.77 -8.24
C GLU A 236 -4.90 -6.21 -7.93
N MET A 237 -3.68 -6.41 -7.44
CA MET A 237 -3.21 -7.72 -6.98
C MET A 237 -4.08 -8.26 -5.85
N LEU A 238 -4.34 -7.46 -4.81
CA LEU A 238 -5.19 -7.87 -3.70
C LEU A 238 -6.62 -8.22 -4.17
N MET A 239 -7.18 -7.41 -5.07
CA MET A 239 -8.51 -7.64 -5.62
C MET A 239 -8.54 -8.92 -6.47
N HIS A 240 -7.46 -9.21 -7.20
CA HIS A 240 -7.31 -10.46 -7.94
C HIS A 240 -7.26 -11.67 -7.00
N GLU A 241 -6.50 -11.61 -5.90
CA GLU A 241 -6.46 -12.67 -4.90
C GLU A 241 -7.82 -12.93 -4.25
N ILE A 242 -8.57 -11.87 -3.93
CA ILE A 242 -9.93 -11.99 -3.38
C ILE A 242 -10.86 -12.68 -4.38
N LYS A 243 -10.84 -12.24 -5.64
CA LYS A 243 -11.62 -12.87 -6.72
C LYS A 243 -11.26 -14.34 -6.89
N GLN A 244 -9.96 -14.68 -6.87
CA GLN A 244 -9.52 -16.06 -7.01
C GLN A 244 -9.99 -16.92 -5.85
N LYS A 245 -9.89 -16.44 -4.61
CA LYS A 245 -10.43 -17.14 -3.42
C LYS A 245 -11.94 -17.35 -3.53
N GLN A 246 -12.68 -16.36 -4.02
CA GLN A 246 -14.13 -16.47 -4.22
C GLN A 246 -14.48 -17.50 -5.30
N ILE A 247 -13.75 -17.52 -6.42
CA ILE A 247 -13.94 -18.53 -7.49
C ILE A 247 -13.67 -19.92 -6.92
N ASN A 248 -12.54 -20.13 -6.24
CA ASN A 248 -12.19 -21.41 -5.65
C ASN A 248 -13.26 -21.89 -4.66
N TYR A 249 -13.80 -21.00 -3.83
CA TYR A 249 -14.88 -21.31 -2.90
C TYR A 249 -16.16 -21.76 -3.63
N LEU A 250 -16.56 -21.04 -4.68
CA LEU A 250 -17.74 -21.40 -5.47
C LEU A 250 -17.57 -22.72 -6.21
N GLU A 251 -16.36 -23.01 -6.71
CA GLU A 251 -16.03 -24.29 -7.34
C GLU A 251 -16.09 -25.44 -6.34
N GLU A 252 -15.50 -25.28 -5.15
CA GLU A 252 -15.57 -26.29 -4.09
C GLU A 252 -17.02 -26.54 -3.66
N HIS A 253 -17.81 -25.47 -3.50
CA HIS A 253 -19.23 -25.59 -3.20
C HIS A 253 -19.99 -26.33 -4.31
N ARG A 254 -19.75 -25.98 -5.59
CA ARG A 254 -20.38 -26.65 -6.74
C ARG A 254 -20.04 -28.15 -6.75
N LEU A 255 -18.77 -28.50 -6.59
CA LEU A 255 -18.32 -29.91 -6.56
C LEU A 255 -18.98 -30.68 -5.42
N ARG A 256 -19.17 -30.05 -4.25
CA ARG A 256 -19.85 -30.68 -3.12
C ARG A 256 -21.33 -30.90 -3.37
N VAL A 257 -22.02 -29.95 -4.01
CA VAL A 257 -23.41 -30.11 -4.46
C VAL A 257 -23.52 -31.26 -5.49
N GLU A 258 -22.65 -31.27 -6.51
CA GLU A 258 -22.61 -32.35 -7.51
C GLU A 258 -22.34 -33.73 -6.90
N GLN A 259 -21.56 -33.80 -5.81
CA GLN A 259 -21.37 -35.03 -5.07
C GLN A 259 -22.65 -35.46 -4.34
N CYS A 260 -23.31 -34.55 -3.60
CA CYS A 260 -24.56 -34.86 -2.92
C CYS A 260 -25.68 -35.28 -3.89
N ASP A 261 -25.78 -34.63 -5.06
CA ASP A 261 -26.76 -34.99 -6.09
C ASP A 261 -26.49 -36.40 -6.63
N ARG A 262 -25.23 -36.76 -6.88
CA ARG A 262 -24.86 -38.14 -7.27
C ARG A 262 -25.23 -39.16 -6.20
N GLU A 263 -24.93 -38.87 -4.94
CA GLU A 263 -25.27 -39.76 -3.82
C GLU A 263 -26.79 -39.93 -3.68
N LEU A 264 -27.58 -38.87 -3.90
CA LEU A 264 -29.04 -38.94 -3.91
C LEU A 264 -29.58 -39.79 -5.06
N ASP A 265 -29.03 -39.63 -6.27
CA ASP A 265 -29.45 -40.42 -7.42
C ASP A 265 -29.07 -41.90 -7.27
N GLU A 266 -27.88 -42.20 -6.76
CA GLU A 266 -27.49 -43.58 -6.41
C GLU A 266 -28.41 -44.20 -5.36
N LEU A 267 -28.83 -43.42 -4.36
CA LEU A 267 -29.77 -43.92 -3.35
C LEU A 267 -31.16 -44.17 -3.94
N ARG A 268 -31.62 -43.28 -4.84
CA ARG A 268 -32.89 -43.45 -5.57
C ARG A 268 -32.87 -44.71 -6.44
N THR A 269 -31.78 -44.96 -7.17
CA THR A 269 -31.67 -46.18 -7.99
C THR A 269 -31.66 -47.42 -7.12
N LYS A 270 -30.87 -47.45 -6.03
CA LYS A 270 -30.87 -48.56 -5.07
C LYS A 270 -32.24 -48.83 -4.48
N HIS A 271 -32.94 -47.82 -3.99
CA HIS A 271 -34.30 -47.99 -3.47
C HIS A 271 -35.29 -48.49 -4.54
N SER A 272 -35.16 -48.03 -5.79
CA SER A 272 -35.99 -48.53 -6.89
C SER A 272 -35.69 -50.00 -7.20
N GLU A 273 -34.42 -50.40 -7.18
CA GLU A 273 -33.99 -51.79 -7.38
C GLU A 273 -34.49 -52.69 -6.26
N GLU A 274 -34.33 -52.27 -5.01
CA GLU A 274 -34.83 -52.97 -3.82
C GLU A 274 -36.34 -53.13 -3.84
N TYR A 275 -37.08 -52.05 -4.18
CA TYR A 275 -38.52 -52.10 -4.33
C TYR A 275 -38.94 -53.07 -5.43
N ASN A 276 -38.29 -53.03 -6.60
CA ASN A 276 -38.57 -53.94 -7.71
C ASN A 276 -38.27 -55.40 -7.33
N ALA A 277 -37.15 -55.65 -6.65
CA ALA A 277 -36.78 -56.99 -6.17
C ALA A 277 -37.81 -57.52 -5.17
N LEU A 278 -38.23 -56.69 -4.20
CA LEU A 278 -39.27 -57.05 -3.23
C LEU A 278 -40.61 -57.29 -3.91
N LYS A 279 -40.99 -56.43 -4.87
CA LYS A 279 -42.22 -56.57 -5.65
C LYS A 279 -42.24 -57.89 -6.41
N ILE A 280 -41.16 -58.22 -7.14
CA ILE A 280 -41.03 -59.50 -7.85
C ILE A 280 -41.15 -60.66 -6.86
N SER A 281 -40.46 -60.61 -5.71
CA SER A 281 -40.55 -61.65 -4.69
C SER A 281 -41.99 -61.86 -4.20
N LEU A 282 -42.70 -60.79 -3.88
CA LEU A 282 -44.10 -60.87 -3.41
C LEU A 282 -45.04 -61.36 -4.51
N GLU A 283 -44.88 -60.88 -5.75
CA GLU A 283 -45.65 -61.35 -6.90
C GLU A 283 -45.44 -62.85 -7.13
N THR A 284 -44.19 -63.35 -7.05
CA THR A 284 -43.91 -64.78 -7.15
C THR A 284 -44.52 -65.59 -6.01
N GLU A 285 -44.51 -65.07 -4.77
CA GLU A 285 -45.13 -65.74 -3.63
C GLU A 285 -46.66 -65.85 -3.83
N VAL A 286 -47.31 -64.78 -4.29
CA VAL A 286 -48.73 -64.78 -4.66
C VAL A 286 -49.01 -65.82 -5.75
N GLU A 287 -48.23 -65.86 -6.83
CA GLU A 287 -48.37 -66.86 -7.89
C GLU A 287 -48.23 -68.30 -7.35
N THR A 288 -47.27 -68.53 -6.45
CA THR A 288 -47.10 -69.86 -5.83
C THR A 288 -48.30 -70.26 -4.96
N LEU A 289 -48.86 -69.33 -4.20
CA LEU A 289 -50.04 -69.55 -3.36
C LEU A 289 -51.28 -69.81 -4.22
N GLU A 290 -51.47 -69.07 -5.31
CA GLU A 290 -52.54 -69.30 -6.27
C GLU A 290 -52.43 -70.70 -6.89
N LEU A 291 -51.22 -71.13 -7.25
CA LEU A 291 -50.97 -72.46 -7.80
C LEU A 291 -51.21 -73.57 -6.76
N GLN A 292 -50.83 -73.35 -5.51
CA GLN A 292 -51.16 -74.27 -4.40
C GLN A 292 -52.66 -74.36 -4.17
N LEU A 293 -53.38 -73.23 -4.22
CA LEU A 293 -54.83 -73.17 -4.07
C LEU A 293 -55.55 -73.88 -5.22
N LEU A 294 -55.08 -73.73 -6.47
CA LEU A 294 -55.58 -74.48 -7.62
C LEU A 294 -55.35 -75.99 -7.47
N LYS A 295 -54.14 -76.40 -7.04
CA LYS A 295 -53.86 -77.81 -6.72
C LYS A 295 -54.79 -78.35 -5.64
N LEU A 296 -55.01 -77.58 -4.57
CA LEU A 296 -55.90 -77.96 -3.48
C LEU A 296 -57.36 -78.08 -3.94
N LYS A 297 -57.83 -77.14 -4.77
CA LYS A 297 -59.17 -77.24 -5.40
C LYS A 297 -59.29 -78.52 -6.23
N ALA A 298 -58.29 -78.84 -7.04
CA ALA A 298 -58.28 -80.07 -7.85
C ALA A 298 -58.27 -81.34 -6.98
N THR A 299 -57.50 -81.38 -5.89
CA THR A 299 -57.48 -82.52 -4.97
C THR A 299 -58.80 -82.67 -4.21
N TYR A 300 -59.42 -81.56 -3.77
CA TYR A 300 -60.74 -81.61 -3.15
C TYR A 300 -61.82 -82.08 -4.11
N GLN A 301 -61.78 -81.62 -5.37
CA GLN A 301 -62.74 -82.07 -6.39
C GLN A 301 -62.59 -83.57 -6.66
N LEU A 302 -61.35 -84.07 -6.79
CA LEU A 302 -61.09 -85.50 -6.91
C LEU A 302 -61.58 -86.30 -5.69
N ASN A 303 -61.39 -85.76 -4.48
CA ASN A 303 -61.86 -86.41 -3.26
C ASN A 303 -63.40 -86.41 -3.15
N LEU A 304 -64.05 -85.34 -3.61
CA LEU A 304 -65.51 -85.26 -3.71
C LEU A 304 -66.03 -86.36 -4.65
N GLU A 305 -65.46 -86.48 -5.85
CA GLU A 305 -65.80 -87.53 -6.82
C GLU A 305 -65.57 -88.94 -6.24
N LYS A 306 -64.47 -89.16 -5.51
CA LYS A 306 -64.22 -90.43 -4.81
C LYS A 306 -65.28 -90.72 -3.74
N LEU A 307 -65.69 -89.70 -2.98
CA LEU A 307 -66.69 -89.85 -1.93
C LEU A 307 -68.07 -90.14 -2.54
N GLU A 308 -68.42 -89.44 -3.62
CA GLU A 308 -69.63 -89.67 -4.43
C GLU A 308 -69.68 -91.11 -4.94
N TYR A 309 -68.55 -91.60 -5.49
CA TYR A 309 -68.41 -93.00 -5.91
C TYR A 309 -68.62 -93.98 -4.74
N ASN A 310 -67.93 -93.77 -3.62
CA ASN A 310 -68.07 -94.62 -2.43
C ASN A 310 -69.51 -94.63 -1.91
N PHE A 311 -70.18 -93.48 -1.90
CA PHE A 311 -71.58 -93.34 -1.52
C PHE A 311 -72.49 -94.14 -2.45
N GLN A 312 -72.29 -94.07 -3.77
CA GLN A 312 -73.05 -94.87 -4.73
C GLN A 312 -72.85 -96.37 -4.54
N VAL A 313 -71.63 -96.82 -4.26
CA VAL A 313 -71.33 -98.24 -3.97
C VAL A 313 -72.04 -98.69 -2.69
N LEU A 314 -71.95 -97.91 -1.61
CA LEU A 314 -72.65 -98.21 -0.35
C LEU A 314 -74.17 -98.26 -0.55
N LYS A 315 -74.72 -97.30 -1.30
CA LYS A 315 -76.15 -97.26 -1.63
C LYS A 315 -76.58 -98.52 -2.39
N ARG A 316 -75.82 -98.95 -3.41
CA ARG A 316 -76.10 -100.22 -4.12
C ARG A 316 -76.00 -101.44 -3.19
N ARG A 317 -75.01 -101.46 -2.30
CA ARG A 317 -74.86 -102.54 -1.32
C ARG A 317 -76.04 -102.59 -0.34
N ASP A 318 -76.56 -101.43 0.07
CA ASP A 318 -77.74 -101.35 0.93
C ASP A 318 -79.01 -101.81 0.20
N GLU A 319 -79.17 -101.42 -1.08
CA GLU A 319 -80.24 -101.92 -1.95
C GLU A 319 -80.16 -103.45 -2.08
N GLU A 320 -78.98 -104.01 -2.35
CA GLU A 320 -78.73 -105.46 -2.41
C GLU A 320 -79.01 -106.16 -1.08
N ASN A 321 -78.56 -105.60 0.05
CA ASN A 321 -78.84 -106.13 1.39
C ASN A 321 -80.34 -106.11 1.69
N THR A 322 -81.05 -105.08 1.25
CA THR A 322 -82.51 -104.95 1.41
C THR A 322 -83.24 -106.03 0.62
N ILE A 323 -82.82 -106.27 -0.63
CA ILE A 323 -83.32 -107.37 -1.47
C ILE A 323 -83.03 -108.74 -0.81
N THR A 324 -81.81 -108.93 -0.31
CA THR A 324 -81.39 -110.18 0.34
C THR A 324 -82.17 -110.45 1.63
N LYS A 325 -82.38 -109.42 2.46
CA LYS A 325 -83.27 -109.48 3.63
C LYS A 325 -84.70 -109.85 3.24
N SER A 326 -85.24 -109.24 2.18
CA SER A 326 -86.56 -109.58 1.64
C SER A 326 -86.64 -111.06 1.23
N ASN A 327 -85.62 -111.57 0.51
CA ASN A 327 -85.56 -112.97 0.06
C ASN A 327 -85.45 -113.96 1.24
N GLN A 328 -84.62 -113.65 2.24
CA GLN A 328 -84.52 -114.46 3.46
C GLN A 328 -85.84 -114.44 4.25
N LYS A 329 -86.52 -113.28 4.37
CA LYS A 329 -87.86 -113.17 4.96
C LYS A 329 -88.85 -114.12 4.27
N ARG A 330 -88.91 -114.11 2.92
CA ARG A 330 -89.78 -115.02 2.16
C ARG A 330 -89.43 -116.50 2.40
N LYS A 331 -88.14 -116.84 2.55
CA LYS A 331 -87.69 -118.21 2.83
C LYS A 331 -88.11 -118.67 4.23
N ILE A 332 -88.06 -117.79 5.23
CA ILE A 332 -88.56 -118.06 6.58
C ILE A 332 -90.07 -118.32 6.54
N THR A 333 -90.84 -117.48 5.83
CA THR A 333 -92.30 -117.68 5.68
C THR A 333 -92.63 -119.05 5.07
N ARG A 334 -91.92 -119.46 4.00
CA ARG A 334 -92.10 -120.80 3.41
C ARG A 334 -91.76 -121.94 4.36
N MET A 335 -90.71 -121.79 5.17
CA MET A 335 -90.35 -122.80 6.18
C MET A 335 -91.43 -122.91 7.26
N GLN A 336 -92.01 -121.78 7.69
CA GLN A 336 -93.17 -121.76 8.59
C GLN A 336 -94.40 -122.45 7.98
N ASP A 337 -94.68 -122.22 6.70
CA ASP A 337 -95.79 -122.88 6.01
C ASP A 337 -95.58 -124.41 5.90
N THR A 338 -94.35 -124.87 5.64
CA THR A 338 -94.02 -126.31 5.64
C THR A 338 -94.15 -126.95 7.02
N LEU A 339 -93.79 -126.22 8.08
CA LEU A 339 -93.90 -126.67 9.46
C LEU A 339 -95.39 -126.83 9.85
N ASN A 340 -96.22 -125.85 9.49
CA ASN A 340 -97.67 -125.92 9.70
C ASN A 340 -98.33 -127.05 8.90
N ASN A 341 -97.88 -127.32 7.67
CA ASN A 341 -98.37 -128.44 6.87
C ASN A 341 -97.99 -129.83 7.44
N LEU A 342 -96.77 -129.97 7.98
CA LEU A 342 -96.36 -131.19 8.66
C LEU A 342 -97.12 -131.38 9.98
N HIS A 343 -97.37 -130.30 10.71
CA HIS A 343 -98.19 -130.33 11.91
C HIS A 343 -99.63 -130.79 11.62
N ASN A 344 -100.24 -130.25 10.54
CA ASN A 344 -101.58 -130.66 10.09
C ASN A 344 -101.63 -132.12 9.59
N LYS A 345 -100.54 -132.66 9.00
CA LYS A 345 -100.45 -134.07 8.60
C LYS A 345 -100.34 -135.01 9.81
N ALA A 346 -99.63 -134.62 10.86
CA ALA A 346 -99.56 -135.40 12.11
C ALA A 346 -100.93 -135.52 12.77
N ILE A 347 -101.69 -134.42 12.88
CA ILE A 347 -103.05 -134.41 13.45
C ILE A 347 -104.02 -135.30 12.64
N LYS A 348 -103.87 -135.33 11.30
CA LYS A 348 -104.67 -136.20 10.43
C LYS A 348 -104.32 -137.69 10.55
N GLN A 349 -103.06 -138.04 10.78
CA GLN A 349 -102.67 -139.44 11.00
C GLN A 349 -103.13 -139.95 12.37
N GLU A 350 -103.13 -139.10 13.39
CA GLU A 350 -103.58 -139.44 14.74
C GLU A 350 -105.10 -139.70 14.80
N THR A 351 -105.89 -138.92 14.06
CA THR A 351 -107.34 -139.12 13.93
C THR A 351 -107.72 -140.37 13.13
N VAL A 352 -106.98 -140.70 12.06
CA VAL A 352 -107.19 -141.94 11.26
C VAL A 352 -106.81 -143.19 12.06
N TYR A 353 -105.79 -143.12 12.92
CA TYR A 353 -105.40 -144.23 13.80
C TYR A 353 -106.45 -144.50 14.89
N CYS A 354 -107.05 -143.46 15.48
CA CYS A 354 -108.13 -143.62 16.46
C CYS A 354 -109.45 -144.15 15.87
N ILE A 355 -109.76 -143.87 14.60
CA ILE A 355 -110.97 -144.36 13.92
C ILE A 355 -110.83 -145.85 13.56
N ASN A 356 -109.67 -146.27 13.01
CA ASN A 356 -109.42 -147.67 12.66
C ASN A 356 -109.32 -148.62 13.88
N HIS A 357 -108.95 -148.11 15.06
CA HIS A 357 -108.95 -148.88 16.31
C HIS A 357 -110.37 -149.04 16.91
N ARG A 358 -111.36 -148.31 16.40
CA ARG A 358 -112.77 -148.33 16.85
C ARG A 358 -113.69 -149.20 15.99
N GLU A 359 -113.28 -149.55 14.77
CA GLU A 359 -114.11 -150.32 13.81
C GLU A 359 -113.82 -151.83 13.78
N ARG A 360 -112.88 -152.36 14.58
CA ARG A 360 -112.59 -153.81 14.68
C ARG A 360 -113.04 -154.47 16.01
N THR A 361 -113.85 -153.78 16.82
CA THR A 361 -114.42 -154.30 18.08
C THR A 361 -115.94 -154.53 18.03
N THR A 362 -116.56 -154.53 16.84
CA THR A 362 -117.99 -154.87 16.68
C THR A 362 -118.26 -155.66 15.39
N GLU A 363 -117.65 -156.84 15.23
CA GLU A 363 -118.24 -157.95 14.48
C GLU A 363 -117.56 -159.28 14.86
N VAL A 364 -118.41 -160.30 14.95
CA VAL A 364 -118.22 -161.70 15.38
C VAL A 364 -117.36 -162.50 14.41
#